data_AF-A0A5J4PGA9-F1
#
_entry.id   AF-A0A5J4PGA9-F1
#
_cell.length_a   1.000
_cell.length_b   1.000
_cell.length_c   1.000
_cell.angle_alpha   90.00
_cell.angle_beta   90.00
_cell.angle_gamma   90.00
#
_symmetry.space_group_name_H-M   'P 1'
#
loop_
_entity.id
_entity.type
_entity.pdbx_description
1 polymer ?
#
loop_
_entity_poly.entity_id
_entity_poly.type
_entity_poly.pdbx_seq_one_letter_code
_entity_poly.pdbx_strand_id
1 'polypeptide(L)'
;ICTRYAQKGMWNIFIALISLTLAFAFMDPNFFVAYLISIAIFGLFQAIFMANAGGSWDNAKKIVEVELKEKNTPLHEAAVIGDTVGDPFKDTSSVSLNPIIKFSTLFGLLATEICIEMRSNTNTDFSIYIAIPFLLLGLLFVWRSFYKMRIPK
;
A
#
# COMPACT_ATOMS: atom_id res chain seq x y z
N ILE A 1 -4.33 7.12 21.66
CA ILE A 1 -4.70 5.87 20.94
C ILE A 1 -4.16 5.89 19.51
N CYS A 2 -4.54 6.88 18.70
CA CYS A 2 -4.17 6.97 17.28
C CYS A 2 -2.66 6.84 16.99
N THR A 3 -1.78 7.52 17.72
CA THR A 3 -0.32 7.45 17.52
C THR A 3 0.24 6.03 17.63
N ARG A 4 -0.15 5.27 18.66
CA ARG A 4 0.34 3.90 18.87
C ARG A 4 -0.12 2.95 17.77
N TYR A 5 -1.37 3.09 17.33
CA TYR A 5 -1.93 2.26 16.26
C TYR A 5 -1.34 2.64 14.90
N ALA A 6 -1.17 3.93 14.62
CA ALA A 6 -0.53 4.41 13.39
C ALA A 6 0.91 3.89 13.27
N GLN A 7 1.72 4.02 14.33
CA GLN A 7 3.09 3.50 14.34
C GLN A 7 3.14 1.97 14.15
N LYS A 8 2.28 1.23 14.86
CA LYS A 8 2.23 -0.23 14.75
C LYS A 8 1.80 -0.69 13.35
N GLY A 9 0.82 -0.01 12.74
CA GLY A 9 0.35 -0.29 11.39
C GLY A 9 1.41 0.01 10.34
N MET A 10 2.07 1.17 10.45
CA MET A 10 3.13 1.60 9.55
C MET A 10 4.29 0.59 9.51
N TRP A 11 4.79 0.15 10.67
CA TRP A 11 5.82 -0.89 10.73
C TRP A 11 5.39 -2.20 10.08
N ASN A 12 4.13 -2.60 10.26
CA ASN A 12 3.62 -3.84 9.68
C ASN A 12 3.57 -3.78 8.15
N ILE A 13 3.04 -2.68 7.59
CA ILE A 13 2.97 -2.48 6.13
C ILE A 13 4.37 -2.34 5.54
N PHE A 14 5.27 -1.62 6.22
CA PHE A 14 6.65 -1.47 5.78
C PHE A 14 7.38 -2.81 5.67
N ILE A 15 7.26 -3.66 6.69
CA ILE A 15 7.89 -5.00 6.69
C ILE A 15 7.27 -5.89 5.60
N ALA A 16 5.94 -5.85 5.41
CA ALA A 16 5.29 -6.57 4.33
C ALA A 16 5.83 -6.12 2.96
N LEU A 17 5.92 -4.81 2.74
CA LEU A 17 6.36 -4.23 1.48
C LEU A 17 7.81 -4.59 1.15
N ILE A 18 8.75 -4.33 2.07
CA ILE A 18 10.16 -4.61 1.82
C ILE A 18 10.41 -6.10 1.62
N SER A 19 9.74 -6.96 2.40
CA SER A 19 9.92 -8.41 2.29
C SER A 19 9.39 -8.95 0.96
N LEU A 20 8.22 -8.49 0.49
CA LEU A 20 7.68 -8.90 -0.80
C LEU A 20 8.52 -8.38 -1.98
N THR A 21 8.96 -7.12 -1.92
CA THR A 21 9.81 -6.52 -2.96
C THR A 21 11.13 -7.29 -3.09
N LEU A 22 11.80 -7.59 -1.96
CA LEU A 22 13.04 -8.36 -1.98
C LEU A 22 12.79 -9.81 -2.46
N ALA A 23 11.74 -10.46 -1.98
CA ALA A 23 11.40 -11.82 -2.40
C ALA A 23 11.24 -11.91 -3.93
N PHE A 24 10.50 -10.98 -4.53
CA PHE A 24 10.25 -10.99 -5.97
C PHE A 24 11.51 -10.66 -6.78
N ALA A 25 12.34 -9.72 -6.32
CA ALA A 25 13.60 -9.36 -6.97
C ALA A 25 14.61 -10.53 -6.97
N PHE A 26 14.72 -11.27 -5.85
CA PHE A 26 15.61 -12.43 -5.76
C PHE A 26 15.05 -13.70 -6.41
N MET A 27 13.73 -13.81 -6.60
CA MET A 27 13.11 -14.98 -7.21
C MET A 27 13.37 -15.05 -8.71
N ASP A 28 13.05 -13.98 -9.44
CA ASP A 28 13.36 -13.88 -10.87
C ASP A 28 13.36 -12.42 -11.33
N PRO A 29 14.45 -11.92 -11.91
CA PRO A 29 14.54 -10.53 -12.39
C PRO A 29 13.45 -10.16 -13.40
N ASN A 30 13.10 -11.05 -14.33
CA ASN A 30 12.09 -10.76 -15.35
C ASN A 30 10.70 -10.66 -14.73
N PHE A 31 10.37 -11.58 -13.82
CA PHE A 31 9.16 -11.51 -13.01
C PHE A 31 9.08 -10.19 -12.23
N PHE A 32 10.18 -9.77 -11.61
CA PHE A 32 10.22 -8.52 -10.85
C PHE A 32 9.97 -7.28 -11.71
N VAL A 33 10.53 -7.22 -12.92
CA VAL A 33 10.25 -6.14 -13.88
C VAL A 33 8.76 -6.11 -14.26
N ALA A 34 8.15 -7.27 -14.53
CA ALA A 34 6.72 -7.35 -14.81
C ALA A 34 5.87 -6.86 -13.63
N TYR A 35 6.27 -7.20 -12.40
CA TYR A 35 5.64 -6.70 -11.18
C TYR A 35 5.74 -5.17 -11.04
N LEU A 36 6.90 -4.57 -11.34
CA LEU A 36 7.08 -3.11 -11.29
C LEU A 36 6.19 -2.37 -12.29
N ILE A 37 6.05 -2.90 -13.51
CA ILE A 37 5.14 -2.32 -14.51
C ILE A 37 3.69 -2.42 -14.02
N SER A 38 3.31 -3.58 -13.48
CA SER A 38 1.97 -3.79 -12.92
C SER A 38 1.65 -2.81 -11.79
N ILE A 39 2.50 -2.72 -10.76
CA ILE A 39 2.22 -1.83 -9.62
C ILE A 39 2.22 -0.35 -10.03
N ALA A 40 3.01 0.04 -11.02
CA ALA A 40 3.00 1.40 -11.55
C ALA A 40 1.67 1.73 -12.25
N ILE A 41 1.19 0.85 -13.13
CA ILE A 41 -0.05 1.07 -13.88
C ILE A 41 -1.25 1.01 -12.95
N PHE A 42 -1.46 -0.13 -12.27
CA PHE A 42 -2.64 -0.32 -11.43
C PHE A 42 -2.60 0.58 -10.19
N GLY A 43 -1.43 0.78 -9.58
CA GLY A 43 -1.28 1.64 -8.43
C GLY A 43 -1.58 3.11 -8.75
N LEU A 44 -1.15 3.61 -9.92
CA LEU A 44 -1.44 4.98 -10.34
C LEU A 44 -2.95 5.22 -10.49
N PHE A 45 -3.64 4.35 -11.25
CA PHE A 45 -5.09 4.49 -11.46
C PHE A 45 -5.87 4.33 -10.16
N GLN A 46 -5.46 3.40 -9.30
CA GLN A 46 -6.05 3.22 -7.97
C GLN A 46 -5.86 4.45 -7.08
N ALA A 47 -4.68 5.08 -7.11
CA ALA A 47 -4.38 6.29 -6.33
C ALA A 47 -5.28 7.46 -6.76
N ILE A 48 -5.39 7.68 -8.07
CA ILE A 48 -6.24 8.74 -8.64
C ILE A 48 -7.70 8.50 -8.28
N PHE A 49 -8.18 7.26 -8.43
CA PHE A 49 -9.55 6.89 -8.08
C PHE A 49 -9.86 7.20 -6.61
N MET A 50 -9.02 6.75 -5.68
CA MET A 50 -9.25 6.95 -4.25
C MET A 50 -9.17 8.43 -3.84
N ALA A 51 -8.23 9.19 -4.41
CA ALA A 51 -8.11 10.62 -4.15
C ALA A 51 -9.34 11.39 -4.63
N ASN A 52 -9.80 11.11 -5.86
CA ASN A 52 -10.96 11.78 -6.44
C ASN A 52 -12.26 11.38 -5.74
N ALA A 53 -12.47 10.08 -5.48
CA ALA A 53 -13.68 9.61 -4.81
C ALA A 53 -13.81 10.20 -3.39
N GLY A 54 -12.75 10.16 -2.60
CA GLY A 54 -12.75 10.73 -1.25
C GLY A 54 -12.90 12.26 -1.27
N GLY A 55 -12.24 12.95 -2.21
CA GLY A 55 -12.40 14.41 -2.37
C GLY A 55 -13.80 14.82 -2.81
N SER A 56 -14.45 14.04 -3.69
CA SER A 56 -15.83 14.27 -4.11
C SER A 56 -16.80 14.12 -2.94
N TRP A 57 -16.63 13.12 -2.07
CA TRP A 57 -17.48 12.96 -0.90
C TRP A 57 -17.30 14.08 0.14
N ASP A 58 -16.08 14.56 0.41
CA ASP A 58 -15.87 15.71 1.29
C ASP A 58 -16.50 16.99 0.72
N ASN A 59 -16.32 17.23 -0.58
CA ASN A 59 -16.89 18.40 -1.24
C ASN A 59 -18.43 18.34 -1.26
N ALA A 60 -19.02 17.17 -1.50
CA ALA A 60 -20.46 16.99 -1.41
C ALA A 60 -21.00 17.32 -0.01
N LYS A 61 -20.33 16.85 1.05
CA LYS A 61 -20.67 17.21 2.43
C LYS A 61 -20.56 18.73 2.65
N LYS A 62 -19.50 19.39 2.16
CA LYS A 62 -19.35 20.86 2.27
C LYS A 62 -20.45 21.63 1.57
N ILE A 63 -20.95 21.18 0.41
CA ILE A 63 -22.10 21.79 -0.26
C ILE A 63 -23.34 21.74 0.63
N VAL A 64 -23.64 20.59 1.24
CA VAL A 64 -24.78 20.44 2.16
C VAL A 64 -24.64 21.35 3.38
N GLU A 65 -23.43 21.46 3.93
CA GLU A 65 -23.16 22.25 5.13
C GLU A 65 -23.15 23.76 4.92
N VAL A 66 -22.67 24.24 3.77
CA VAL A 66 -22.37 25.65 3.52
C VAL A 66 -23.38 26.29 2.57
N GLU A 67 -23.68 25.65 1.44
CA GLU A 67 -24.57 26.21 0.41
C GLU A 67 -26.04 25.95 0.75
N LEU A 68 -26.39 24.69 1.03
CA LEU A 68 -27.76 24.30 1.38
C LEU A 68 -28.11 24.65 2.83
N LYS A 69 -27.11 24.76 3.71
CA LYS A 69 -27.27 25.01 5.16
C LYS A 69 -28.15 23.97 5.86
N GLU A 70 -28.17 22.74 5.35
CA GLU A 70 -29.04 21.66 5.81
C GLU A 70 -28.33 20.76 6.85
N LYS A 71 -27.66 21.36 7.84
CA LYS A 71 -27.00 20.59 8.92
C LYS A 71 -28.02 19.86 9.79
N ASN A 72 -27.68 18.66 10.25
CA ASN A 72 -28.54 17.77 11.06
C ASN A 72 -29.81 17.28 10.34
N THR A 73 -29.79 17.28 9.01
CA THR A 73 -30.83 16.64 8.20
C THR A 73 -30.42 15.22 7.81
N PRO A 74 -31.37 14.36 7.38
CA PRO A 74 -31.04 13.05 6.82
C PRO A 74 -30.06 13.13 5.64
N LEU A 75 -30.08 14.23 4.88
CA LEU A 75 -29.13 14.47 3.78
C LEU A 75 -27.71 14.69 4.31
N HIS A 76 -27.57 15.49 5.37
CA HIS A 76 -26.27 15.74 6.01
C HIS A 76 -25.69 14.48 6.63
N GLU A 77 -26.51 13.67 7.32
CA GLU A 77 -26.07 12.39 7.87
C GLU A 77 -25.55 11.45 6.77
N ALA A 78 -26.26 11.34 5.63
CA ALA A 78 -25.81 10.55 4.50
C ALA A 78 -24.48 11.05 3.90
N ALA A 79 -24.32 12.38 3.78
CA ALA A 79 -23.07 12.99 3.28
C ALA A 79 -21.89 12.77 4.25
N VAL A 80 -22.13 12.80 5.56
CA VAL A 80 -21.12 12.50 6.59
C VAL A 80 -20.65 11.05 6.49
N ILE A 81 -21.56 10.10 6.25
CA ILE A 81 -21.17 8.69 6.02
C ILE A 81 -20.26 8.58 4.80
N GLY A 82 -20.60 9.26 3.70
CA GLY A 82 -19.78 9.28 2.48
C GLY A 82 -18.36 9.80 2.74
N ASP A 83 -18.24 10.94 3.43
CA ASP A 83 -16.94 11.51 3.78
C ASP A 83 -16.15 10.62 4.75
N THR A 84 -16.81 9.98 5.72
CA THR A 84 -16.16 9.04 6.66
C THR A 84 -15.55 7.83 5.93
N VAL A 85 -16.19 7.36 4.85
CA VAL A 85 -15.64 6.32 3.97
C VAL A 85 -14.51 6.88 3.08
N GLY A 86 -14.62 8.14 2.67
CA GLY A 86 -13.66 8.84 1.81
C GLY A 86 -12.35 9.26 2.51
N ASP A 87 -12.36 9.52 3.82
CA ASP A 87 -11.20 9.98 4.57
C ASP A 87 -9.99 9.02 4.47
N PRO A 88 -10.12 7.69 4.71
CA PRO A 88 -9.00 6.77 4.52
C PRO A 88 -8.52 6.67 3.07
N PHE A 89 -9.39 6.97 2.09
CA PHE A 89 -9.06 6.90 0.67
C PHE A 89 -8.22 8.12 0.26
N LYS A 90 -8.67 9.34 0.57
CA LYS A 90 -8.00 10.59 0.16
C LYS A 90 -6.78 10.93 1.01
N ASP A 91 -6.79 10.62 2.31
CA ASP A 91 -5.73 11.09 3.23
C ASP A 91 -4.67 10.04 3.54
N THR A 92 -4.96 8.74 3.32
CA THR A 92 -4.03 7.66 3.69
C THR A 92 -3.66 6.79 2.49
N SER A 93 -4.64 6.11 1.87
CA SER A 93 -4.36 5.06 0.89
C SER A 93 -3.90 5.61 -0.45
N SER A 94 -4.52 6.68 -0.96
CA SER A 94 -4.12 7.28 -2.24
C SER A 94 -2.74 7.95 -2.18
N VAL A 95 -2.49 8.72 -1.12
CA VAL A 95 -1.21 9.44 -0.93
C VAL A 95 -0.05 8.46 -0.71
N SER A 96 -0.29 7.30 -0.09
CA SER A 96 0.75 6.30 0.19
C SER A 96 1.16 5.44 -1.02
N LEU A 97 0.34 5.35 -2.07
CA LEU A 97 0.66 4.56 -3.26
C LEU A 97 1.90 5.07 -4.02
N ASN A 98 2.08 6.39 -4.12
CA ASN A 98 3.24 6.98 -4.77
C ASN A 98 4.57 6.60 -4.08
N PRO A 99 4.72 6.78 -2.75
CA PRO A 99 5.86 6.27 -2.00
C PRO A 99 6.05 4.75 -2.14
N ILE A 100 4.98 3.96 -2.12
CA ILE A 100 5.05 2.49 -2.27
C ILE A 100 5.69 2.12 -3.62
N ILE A 101 5.25 2.74 -4.71
CA ILE A 101 5.78 2.50 -6.07
C ILE A 101 7.26 2.90 -6.12
N LYS A 102 7.59 4.14 -5.72
CA LYS A 102 8.97 4.64 -5.76
C LYS A 102 9.93 3.80 -4.90
N PHE A 103 9.48 3.41 -3.71
CA PHE A 103 10.25 2.55 -2.81
C PHE A 103 10.49 1.18 -3.43
N SER A 104 9.43 0.53 -3.94
CA SER A 104 9.53 -0.81 -4.53
C SER A 104 10.46 -0.81 -5.75
N THR A 105 10.39 0.22 -6.59
CA THR A 105 11.29 0.38 -7.73
C THR A 105 12.74 0.58 -7.30
N LEU A 106 13.02 1.52 -6.38
CA LEU A 106 14.38 1.84 -5.99
C LEU A 106 15.07 0.67 -5.27
N PHE A 107 14.45 0.10 -4.25
CA PHE A 107 15.05 -1.02 -3.51
C PHE A 107 15.03 -2.31 -4.31
N GLY A 108 14.02 -2.50 -5.14
CA GLY A 108 13.90 -3.70 -5.97
C GLY A 108 14.93 -3.76 -7.09
N LEU A 109 15.25 -2.64 -7.74
CA LEU A 109 16.32 -2.61 -8.74
C LEU A 109 17.68 -2.95 -8.14
N LEU A 110 17.99 -2.40 -6.96
CA LEU A 110 19.22 -2.75 -6.23
C LEU A 110 19.27 -4.24 -5.89
N ALA A 111 18.16 -4.82 -5.41
CA ALA A 111 18.08 -6.25 -5.12
C ALA A 111 18.19 -7.11 -6.38
N THR A 112 17.66 -6.63 -7.51
CA THR A 112 17.73 -7.32 -8.80
C THR A 112 19.17 -7.36 -9.32
N GLU A 113 19.93 -6.28 -9.18
CA GLU A 113 21.35 -6.24 -9.53
C GLU A 113 22.16 -7.27 -8.74
N ILE A 114 21.96 -7.33 -7.42
CA ILE A 114 22.58 -8.33 -6.54
C ILE A 114 22.19 -9.76 -6.99
N CYS A 115 20.90 -9.99 -7.32
CA CYS A 115 20.43 -11.29 -7.80
C CYS A 115 21.13 -11.72 -9.10
N ILE A 116 21.31 -10.80 -10.05
CA ILE A 116 22.00 -11.07 -11.32
C ILE A 116 23.48 -11.40 -11.08
N GLU A 117 24.15 -10.64 -10.22
CA GLU A 117 25.56 -10.88 -9.87
C GLU A 117 25.74 -12.25 -9.18
N MET A 118 24.83 -12.62 -8.28
CA MET A 118 24.84 -13.94 -7.63
C MET A 118 24.63 -15.09 -8.62
N ARG A 119 23.73 -14.92 -9.60
CA ARG A 119 23.46 -15.93 -10.64
C ARG A 119 24.58 -16.09 -11.66
N SER A 120 25.32 -15.01 -11.95
CA SER A 120 26.50 -15.04 -12.82
C SER A 120 27.57 -16.01 -12.29
N ASN A 121 27.66 -16.13 -10.95
CA ASN A 121 28.55 -17.06 -10.27
C ASN A 121 27.82 -18.38 -9.96
N THR A 122 27.85 -19.33 -10.90
CA THR A 122 27.06 -20.58 -10.85
C THR A 122 27.29 -21.45 -9.60
N ASN A 123 28.44 -21.35 -8.94
CA ASN A 123 28.74 -22.09 -7.70
C ASN A 123 28.07 -21.49 -6.45
N THR A 124 27.48 -20.30 -6.53
CA THR A 124 26.95 -19.54 -5.38
C THR A 124 25.55 -18.99 -5.64
N ASP A 125 24.70 -19.67 -6.41
CA ASP A 125 23.32 -19.23 -6.59
C ASP A 125 22.47 -19.52 -5.32
N PHE A 126 22.56 -18.58 -4.38
CA PHE A 126 21.74 -18.57 -3.18
C PHE A 126 20.46 -17.72 -3.33
N SER A 127 20.16 -17.22 -4.54
CA SER A 127 19.07 -16.27 -4.78
C SER A 127 17.72 -16.82 -4.28
N ILE A 128 17.39 -18.06 -4.63
CA ILE A 128 16.14 -18.70 -4.23
C ILE A 128 16.06 -18.98 -2.72
N TYR A 129 17.18 -19.32 -2.09
CA TYR A 129 17.26 -19.56 -0.65
C TYR A 129 17.06 -18.27 0.14
N ILE A 130 17.37 -17.11 -0.44
CA ILE A 130 17.07 -15.79 0.12
C ILE A 130 15.60 -15.41 -0.15
N ALA A 131 15.10 -15.67 -1.37
CA ALA A 131 13.75 -15.29 -1.78
C ALA A 131 12.65 -15.95 -0.93
N ILE A 132 12.76 -17.25 -0.64
CA ILE A 132 11.73 -18.02 0.08
C ILE A 132 11.45 -17.47 1.49
N PRO A 133 12.46 -17.25 2.37
CA PRO A 133 12.23 -16.65 3.68
C PRO A 133 11.58 -15.27 3.61
N PHE A 134 12.01 -14.41 2.68
CA PHE A 134 11.40 -13.09 2.50
C PHE A 134 9.95 -13.19 2.03
N LEU A 135 9.63 -14.14 1.16
CA LEU A 135 8.26 -14.36 0.69
C LEU A 135 7.36 -14.80 1.86
N LEU A 136 7.81 -15.77 2.66
CA LEU A 136 7.08 -16.25 3.84
C LEU A 136 6.87 -15.14 4.87
N LEU A 137 7.90 -14.32 5.12
CA LEU A 137 7.82 -13.18 6.02
C LEU A 137 6.82 -12.15 5.49
N GLY A 138 6.87 -11.83 4.19
CA GLY A 138 5.92 -10.94 3.53
C GLY A 138 4.48 -11.41 3.68
N LEU A 139 4.20 -12.68 3.34
CA LEU A 139 2.87 -13.27 3.47
C LEU A 139 2.37 -13.29 4.92
N LEU A 140 3.24 -13.56 5.89
CA LEU A 140 2.90 -13.52 7.31
C LEU A 140 2.49 -12.12 7.75
N PHE A 141 3.22 -11.08 7.32
CA PHE A 141 2.90 -9.70 7.66
C PHE A 141 1.64 -9.19 6.93
N VAL A 142 1.37 -9.65 5.71
CA VAL A 142 0.09 -9.42 5.01
C VAL A 142 -1.06 -10.05 5.80
N TRP A 143 -0.96 -11.32 6.18
CA TRP A 143 -1.98 -11.98 6.99
C TRP A 143 -2.20 -11.25 8.32
N ARG A 144 -1.11 -10.85 8.98
CA ARG A 144 -1.14 -10.09 10.23
C ARG A 144 -1.92 -8.78 10.09
N SER A 145 -1.85 -8.10 8.94
CA SER A 145 -2.63 -6.89 8.66
C SER A 145 -4.12 -7.12 8.76
N PHE A 146 -4.64 -8.20 8.18
CA PHE A 146 -6.09 -8.46 8.13
C PHE A 146 -6.67 -9.03 9.43
N TYR A 147 -5.92 -9.88 10.12
CA TYR A 147 -6.46 -10.69 11.22
C TYR A 147 -5.98 -10.26 12.61
N LYS A 148 -4.75 -9.73 12.74
CA LYS A 148 -4.12 -9.50 14.05
C LYS A 148 -3.99 -8.02 14.42
N MET A 149 -4.25 -7.10 13.48
CA MET A 149 -4.21 -5.66 13.72
C MET A 149 -5.59 -5.03 13.97
N ARG A 150 -6.64 -5.83 14.14
CA ARG A 150 -7.97 -5.32 14.49
C ARG A 150 -7.94 -4.67 15.88
N ILE A 151 -8.53 -3.48 15.99
CA ILE A 151 -8.67 -2.78 17.27
C ILE A 151 -9.68 -3.60 18.10
N PRO A 152 -9.30 -4.11 19.29
CA PRO A 152 -10.25 -4.79 20.17
C PRO A 152 -11.37 -3.82 20.56
N LYS A 153 -12.60 -4.33 20.61
CA LYS A 153 -13.78 -3.57 21.03
C LYS A 153 -13.67 -3.15 22.49
#